data_AF-A0A961TBP7-F1
#
_entry.id   AF-A0A961TBP7-F1
#
_cell.length_a   1.000
_cell.length_b   1.000
_cell.length_c   1.000
_cell.angle_alpha   90.00
_cell.angle_beta   90.00
_cell.angle_gamma   90.00
#
_symmetry.space_group_name_H-M   'P 1'
#
loop_
_entity.id
_entity.type
_entity.pdbx_description
1 polymer ?
#
loop_
_entity_poly.entity_id
_entity_poly.type
_entity_poly.pdbx_seq_one_letter_code
_entity_poly.pdbx_strand_id
1 'polypeptide(L)'
;FVRLLLIPPRYLMPAVAMISFVGIYGISGSTFDLLVMIAFGVAGWVLRKLDVPLVPVIMGVLLGDQMEKNLRRALTISDGDISTLFASPLSIGLWTLAIVGFILPLVVGRYFRPKIADSAV
;
A
#
# COMPACT_ATOMS: atom_id res chain seq x y z
N PHE A 1 -22.52 -12.56 13.13
CA PHE A 1 -21.42 -11.59 12.94
C PHE A 1 -21.27 -10.62 14.12
N VAL A 2 -22.30 -9.88 14.53
CA VAL A 2 -22.24 -8.90 15.64
C VAL A 2 -21.82 -9.50 16.99
N ARG A 3 -22.22 -10.75 17.29
CA ARG A 3 -21.84 -11.43 18.55
C ARG A 3 -20.34 -11.78 18.67
N LEU A 4 -19.60 -11.89 17.57
CA LEU A 4 -18.16 -12.19 17.62
C LEU A 4 -17.33 -10.99 18.09
N LEU A 5 -17.83 -9.76 17.89
CA LEU A 5 -17.20 -8.54 18.40
C LEU A 5 -17.31 -8.39 19.92
N LEU A 6 -18.21 -9.14 20.57
CA LEU A 6 -18.38 -9.10 22.03
C LEU A 6 -17.30 -9.90 22.78
N ILE A 7 -16.55 -10.76 22.08
CA ILE A 7 -15.49 -11.56 22.70
C ILE A 7 -14.27 -10.66 22.94
N PRO A 8 -13.70 -10.66 24.17
CA PRO A 8 -12.51 -9.88 24.46
C PRO A 8 -11.37 -10.14 23.46
N PRO A 9 -10.71 -9.11 22.92
CA PRO A 9 -9.68 -9.25 21.87
C PRO A 9 -8.53 -10.21 22.24
N ARG A 10 -8.24 -10.32 23.54
CA ARG A 10 -7.21 -11.23 24.09
C ARG A 10 -7.43 -12.70 23.76
N TYR A 11 -8.69 -13.14 23.58
CA TYR A 11 -9.02 -14.51 23.17
C TYR A 11 -9.31 -14.61 21.68
N LEU A 12 -9.87 -13.55 21.10
CA LEU A 12 -10.23 -13.52 19.68
C LEU A 12 -8.99 -13.62 18.79
N MET A 13 -7.94 -12.84 19.08
CA MET A 13 -6.73 -12.79 18.26
C MET A 13 -6.01 -14.15 18.13
N PRO A 14 -5.68 -14.89 19.22
CA PRO A 14 -5.04 -16.19 19.10
C PRO A 14 -5.94 -17.24 18.43
N ALA A 15 -7.26 -17.19 18.64
CA ALA A 15 -8.20 -18.10 17.98
C ALA A 15 -8.23 -17.88 16.46
N VAL A 16 -8.32 -16.62 16.01
CA VAL A 16 -8.27 -16.27 14.59
C VAL A 16 -6.96 -16.72 13.97
N ALA A 17 -5.82 -16.47 14.63
CA ALA A 17 -4.51 -16.90 14.15
C ALA A 17 -4.47 -18.42 13.94
N MET A 18 -4.84 -19.22 14.96
CA MET A 18 -4.88 -20.68 14.87
C MET A 18 -5.73 -21.18 13.69
N ILE A 19 -6.92 -20.60 13.51
CA ILE A 19 -7.81 -20.94 12.39
C ILE A 19 -7.17 -20.58 11.04
N SER A 20 -6.51 -19.42 10.94
CA SER A 20 -5.81 -19.00 9.72
C SER A 20 -4.65 -19.93 9.36
N PHE A 21 -3.86 -20.38 10.35
CA PHE A 21 -2.78 -21.35 10.16
C PHE A 21 -3.32 -22.67 9.58
N VAL A 22 -4.39 -23.21 10.17
CA VAL A 22 -5.03 -24.44 9.68
C VAL A 22 -5.64 -24.23 8.29
N GLY A 23 -6.25 -23.08 8.04
CA GLY A 23 -6.90 -22.76 6.77
C GLY A 23 -5.93 -22.73 5.60
N ILE A 24 -4.80 -22.01 5.73
CA ILE A 24 -3.81 -21.90 4.65
C ILE A 24 -3.12 -23.23 4.39
N TYR A 25 -2.71 -23.93 5.45
CA TYR A 25 -2.11 -25.26 5.29
C TYR A 25 -3.08 -26.29 4.73
N GLY A 26 -4.37 -26.21 5.08
CA GLY A 26 -5.40 -27.11 4.56
C GLY A 26 -5.73 -26.89 3.09
N ILE A 27 -5.59 -25.67 2.56
CA ILE A 27 -5.87 -25.36 1.15
C ILE A 27 -4.68 -25.74 0.26
N SER A 28 -3.47 -25.34 0.63
CA SER A 28 -2.32 -25.51 -0.26
C SER A 28 -1.44 -26.71 0.07
N GLY A 29 -1.53 -27.26 1.29
CA GLY A 29 -0.65 -28.34 1.77
C GLY A 29 0.84 -27.97 1.82
N SER A 30 1.18 -26.70 1.57
CA SER A 30 2.55 -26.25 1.37
C SER A 30 3.07 -25.49 2.59
N THR A 31 4.24 -25.89 3.08
CA THR A 31 4.95 -25.15 4.14
C THR A 31 5.43 -23.78 3.66
N PHE A 32 5.60 -23.58 2.35
CA PHE A 32 5.99 -22.29 1.79
C PHE A 32 4.89 -21.24 2.00
N ASP A 33 3.63 -21.58 1.79
CA ASP A 33 2.52 -20.62 1.95
C ASP A 33 2.30 -20.24 3.42
N LEU A 34 2.56 -21.18 4.32
CA LEU A 34 2.66 -20.94 5.76
C LEU A 34 3.74 -19.90 6.09
N LEU A 35 4.94 -20.04 5.50
CA LEU A 35 6.04 -19.10 5.69
C LEU A 35 5.68 -17.71 5.13
N VAL A 36 5.09 -17.66 3.94
CA VAL A 36 4.62 -16.42 3.30
C VAL A 36 3.54 -15.74 4.15
N MET A 37 2.59 -16.50 4.67
CA MET A 37 1.56 -15.98 5.58
C MET A 37 2.17 -15.36 6.83
N ILE A 38 3.13 -16.03 7.48
CA ILE A 38 3.83 -15.48 8.66
C ILE A 38 4.55 -14.19 8.26
N ALA A 39 5.25 -14.17 7.12
CA ALA A 39 5.94 -12.99 6.63
C ALA A 39 4.99 -11.80 6.41
N PHE A 40 3.84 -12.01 5.77
CA PHE A 40 2.82 -10.97 5.59
C PHE A 40 2.14 -10.55 6.91
N GLY A 41 1.96 -11.48 7.85
CA GLY A 41 1.46 -11.16 9.19
C GLY A 41 2.42 -10.25 9.96
N VAL A 42 3.72 -10.54 9.91
CA VAL A 42 4.78 -9.70 10.49
C VAL A 42 4.84 -8.34 9.77
N ALA A 43 4.78 -8.33 8.43
CA ALA A 43 4.74 -7.08 7.67
C ALA A 43 3.54 -6.21 8.09
N GLY A 44 2.35 -6.79 8.21
CA GLY A 44 1.16 -6.07 8.68
C GLY A 44 1.31 -5.51 10.10
N TRP A 45 1.97 -6.25 11.01
CA TRP A 45 2.31 -5.74 12.33
C TRP A 45 3.29 -4.56 12.29
N VAL A 46 4.30 -4.61 11.41
CA VAL A 46 5.24 -3.50 11.19
C VAL A 46 4.52 -2.26 10.66
N LEU A 47 3.65 -2.42 9.65
CA LEU A 47 2.86 -1.31 9.10
C LEU A 47 2.00 -0.65 10.17
N ARG A 48 1.40 -1.45 11.06
CA ARG A 48 0.62 -0.94 12.19
C ARG A 48 1.49 -0.21 13.21
N LYS A 49 2.73 -0.67 13.43
CA LYS A 49 3.69 -0.02 14.34
C LYS A 49 4.23 1.31 13.77
N LEU A 50 4.26 1.45 12.45
CA LEU A 50 4.63 2.69 11.75
C LEU A 50 3.45 3.68 11.61
N ASP A 51 2.29 3.38 12.21
CA ASP A 51 1.05 4.16 12.07
C ASP A 51 0.68 4.46 10.61
N VAL A 52 1.04 3.55 9.70
CA VAL A 52 0.71 3.68 8.28
C VAL A 52 -0.80 3.52 8.14
N PRO A 53 -1.52 4.51 7.58
CA PRO A 53 -2.96 4.41 7.43
C PRO A 53 -3.30 3.24 6.48
N LEU A 54 -4.40 2.55 6.75
CA LEU A 54 -4.83 1.40 5.93
C LEU A 54 -5.19 1.81 4.48
N VAL A 55 -5.68 3.04 4.30
CA VAL A 55 -6.14 3.57 3.01
C VAL A 55 -5.03 3.54 1.94
N PRO A 56 -3.84 4.12 2.15
CA PRO A 56 -2.68 3.98 1.25
C PRO A 56 -2.33 2.54 0.88
N VAL A 57 -2.42 1.60 1.82
CA VAL A 57 -2.09 0.20 1.58
C VAL A 57 -3.07 -0.42 0.59
N ILE A 58 -4.37 -0.20 0.81
CA ILE A 58 -5.43 -0.66 -0.10
C ILE A 58 -5.25 -0.02 -1.47
N MET A 59 -4.98 1.30 -1.53
CA MET A 59 -4.74 1.99 -2.79
C MET A 59 -3.52 1.45 -3.54
N GLY A 60 -2.43 1.15 -2.84
CA GLY A 60 -1.25 0.53 -3.43
C GLY A 60 -1.56 -0.84 -4.03
N VAL A 61 -2.34 -1.68 -3.33
CA VAL A 61 -2.73 -3.01 -3.83
C VAL A 61 -3.69 -2.89 -5.03
N LEU A 62 -4.67 -1.99 -4.95
CA LEU A 62 -5.66 -1.80 -6.00
C LEU A 62 -5.06 -1.19 -7.27
N LEU A 63 -4.18 -0.20 -7.12
CA LEU A 63 -3.48 0.44 -8.23
C LEU A 63 -2.33 -0.42 -8.77
N GLY A 64 -1.75 -1.29 -7.94
CA GLY A 64 -0.58 -2.10 -8.30
C GLY A 64 -0.83 -3.00 -9.51
N ASP A 65 -1.95 -3.72 -9.54
CA ASP A 65 -2.32 -4.58 -10.67
C ASP A 65 -2.47 -3.77 -11.97
N GLN A 66 -3.13 -2.61 -11.89
CA GLN A 66 -3.28 -1.74 -13.05
C GLN A 66 -1.95 -1.11 -13.48
N MET A 67 -1.09 -0.76 -12.53
CA MET A 67 0.24 -0.21 -12.78
C MET A 67 1.12 -1.22 -13.52
N GLU A 68 1.17 -2.47 -13.05
CA GLU A 68 1.94 -3.55 -13.69
C GLU A 68 1.44 -3.83 -15.11
N LYS A 69 0.12 -3.88 -15.31
CA LYS A 69 -0.48 -4.05 -16.65
C LYS A 69 -0.12 -2.92 -17.59
N ASN A 70 -0.18 -1.68 -17.13
CA ASN A 70 0.18 -0.51 -17.93
C ASN A 70 1.69 -0.45 -18.21
N LEU A 71 2.54 -0.83 -17.26
CA LEU A 71 3.99 -0.93 -17.45
C LEU A 71 4.32 -1.98 -18.50
N ARG A 72 3.75 -3.19 -18.38
CA ARG A 72 3.93 -4.25 -19.37
C ARG A 72 3.45 -3.82 -20.75
N ARG A 73 2.28 -3.19 -20.82
CA ARG A 73 1.74 -2.66 -22.08
C ARG A 73 2.68 -1.63 -22.71
N ALA A 74 3.21 -0.69 -21.93
CA ALA A 74 4.16 0.30 -22.42
C ALA A 74 5.43 -0.35 -22.98
N LEU A 75 6.00 -1.31 -22.24
CA LEU A 75 7.19 -2.04 -22.68
C LEU A 75 6.93 -2.94 -23.90
N THR A 76 5.76 -3.54 -24.02
CA THR A 76 5.38 -4.31 -25.22
C THR A 76 5.26 -3.41 -26.45
N ILE A 77 4.75 -2.18 -26.28
CA ILE A 77 4.65 -1.20 -27.39
C ILE A 77 6.04 -0.66 -27.78
N SER A 78 6.98 -0.57 -26.84
CA SER A 78 8.34 -0.10 -27.08
C SER A 78 9.35 -1.20 -27.43
N ASP A 79 8.90 -2.41 -27.81
CA ASP A 79 9.75 -3.57 -28.10
C ASP A 79 10.75 -3.91 -26.96
N GLY A 80 10.36 -3.63 -25.71
CA GLY A 80 11.17 -3.88 -24.51
C GLY A 80 12.14 -2.75 -24.16
N ASP A 81 12.16 -1.64 -24.90
CA ASP A 81 13.02 -0.51 -24.59
C ASP A 81 12.49 0.29 -23.39
N ILE A 82 13.17 0.14 -22.25
CA ILE A 82 12.90 0.84 -20.97
C ILE A 82 13.19 2.35 -21.09
N SER A 83 14.04 2.76 -22.04
CA SER A 83 14.38 4.17 -22.24
C SER A 83 13.14 5.01 -22.56
N THR A 84 12.14 4.42 -23.23
CA THR A 84 10.89 5.08 -23.59
C THR A 84 10.07 5.58 -22.40
N LEU A 85 10.23 4.99 -21.21
CA LEU A 85 9.58 5.45 -19.98
C LEU A 85 10.08 6.83 -19.53
N PHE A 86 11.27 7.23 -19.97
CA PHE A 86 11.92 8.49 -19.59
C PHE A 86 12.21 9.40 -20.78
N ALA A 87 12.38 8.85 -21.98
CA ALA A 87 12.78 9.58 -23.18
C ALA A 87 11.59 10.17 -23.95
N SER A 88 10.37 9.65 -23.77
CA SER A 88 9.22 10.16 -24.51
C SER A 88 8.90 11.61 -24.08
N PRO A 89 8.58 12.53 -25.01
CA PRO A 89 8.25 13.92 -24.67
C PRO A 89 7.10 14.03 -23.66
N LEU A 90 6.13 13.11 -23.74
CA LEU A 90 5.00 13.03 -22.82
C LEU A 90 5.44 12.54 -21.43
N SER A 91 6.31 11.53 -21.37
CA SER A 91 6.91 11.07 -20.11
C SER A 91 7.69 12.18 -19.42
N ILE A 92 8.51 12.93 -20.15
CA ILE A 92 9.30 14.04 -19.60
C ILE A 92 8.35 15.10 -19.01
N GLY A 93 7.27 15.44 -19.71
CA GLY A 93 6.25 16.37 -19.21
C GLY A 93 5.60 15.88 -17.92
N LEU A 94 5.18 14.61 -17.87
CA LEU A 94 4.56 14.01 -16.67
C LEU A 94 5.54 13.94 -15.49
N TRP A 95 6.79 13.54 -15.72
CA TRP A 95 7.84 13.53 -14.68
C TRP A 95 8.11 14.94 -14.14
N THR A 96 8.20 15.93 -15.03
CA THR A 96 8.40 17.33 -14.63
C THR A 96 7.25 17.80 -13.75
N LEU A 97 6.00 17.52 -14.15
CA LEU A 97 4.81 17.89 -13.38
C LEU A 97 4.74 17.17 -12.04
N ALA A 98 5.07 15.87 -11.99
CA ALA A 98 5.10 15.09 -10.75
C ALA A 98 6.15 15.63 -9.76
N ILE A 99 7.36 15.93 -10.24
CA ILE A 99 8.44 16.49 -9.42
C ILE A 99 8.06 17.88 -8.90
N VAL A 100 7.55 18.75 -9.77
CA VAL A 100 7.11 20.10 -9.38
C VAL A 100 5.96 20.03 -8.38
N GLY A 101 4.96 19.18 -8.62
CA GLY A 101 3.82 18.98 -7.71
C GLY A 101 4.20 18.38 -6.36
N PHE A 102 5.26 17.59 -6.28
CA PHE A 102 5.79 17.05 -5.03
C PHE A 102 6.65 18.07 -4.26
N ILE A 103 7.52 18.81 -4.96
CA ILE A 103 8.45 19.78 -4.35
C ILE A 103 7.75 21.07 -3.94
N LEU A 104 6.79 21.57 -4.71
CA LEU A 104 6.05 22.81 -4.41
C LEU A 104 5.46 22.83 -2.98
N PRO A 105 4.66 21.84 -2.53
CA PRO A 105 4.11 21.85 -1.18
C PRO A 105 5.16 21.64 -0.09
N LEU A 106 6.29 20.97 -0.37
CA LEU A 106 7.38 20.83 0.60
C LEU A 106 8.13 22.15 0.83
N VAL A 107 8.34 22.94 -0.22
CA VAL A 107 9.03 24.24 -0.15
C VAL A 107 8.07 25.37 0.28
N VAL A 108 6.88 25.43 -0.31
CA VAL A 108 5.88 26.48 -0.07
C VAL A 108 5.00 26.19 1.15
N GLY A 109 4.72 24.92 1.47
CA GLY A 109 3.97 24.54 2.67
C GLY A 109 4.72 24.80 3.98
N ARG A 110 6.05 24.99 3.92
CA ARG A 110 6.81 25.56 5.04
C ARG A 110 6.54 27.06 5.24
N TYR A 111 6.08 27.76 4.20
CA TYR A 111 5.75 29.19 4.21
C TYR A 111 4.27 29.47 4.47
N PHE A 112 3.37 28.62 3.95
CA PHE A 112 1.92 28.70 4.17
C PHE A 112 1.46 27.64 5.17
N ARG A 113 1.65 27.91 6.46
CA ARG A 113 0.74 27.38 7.49
C ARG A 113 -0.50 28.29 7.51
N PRO A 114 -1.65 27.89 6.96
CA PRO A 114 -2.88 28.56 7.36
C PRO A 114 -3.04 28.32 8.86
N LYS A 115 -2.92 29.39 9.64
CA LYS A 115 -3.38 29.42 11.04
C LYS A 115 -4.88 29.17 10.98
N ILE A 116 -5.29 27.91 11.09
CA ILE A 116 -6.67 27.59 11.46
C ILE A 116 -6.74 28.02 12.92
N ALA A 117 -7.28 29.22 13.09
CA ALA A 117 -7.37 29.90 14.36
C ALA A 117 -8.13 29.03 15.35
N ASP A 118 -7.42 28.75 16.43
CA ASP A 118 -7.94 28.50 17.76
C ASP A 118 -8.92 29.64 18.12
N SER A 119 -10.21 29.44 17.83
CA SER A 119 -11.29 30.30 18.33
C SER A 119 -12.63 29.58 18.24
N ALA A 120 -12.87 28.67 19.18
CA ALA A 120 -14.19 28.43 19.77
C ALA A 120 -13.98 27.57 21.03
N VAL A 121 -13.59 28.26 22.10
CA VAL A 121 -13.88 27.88 23.49
C VAL A 121 -15.38 27.70 23.66
#